data_AF-A0A3D5U925-F1
#
_entry.id   AF-A0A3D5U925-F1
#
_cell.length_a   1.000
_cell.length_b   1.000
_cell.length_c   1.000
_cell.angle_alpha   90.00
_cell.angle_beta   90.00
_cell.angle_gamma   90.00
#
_symmetry.space_group_name_H-M   'P 1'
#
loop_
_entity.id
_entity.type
_entity.pdbx_description
1 polymer ?
#
loop_
_entity_poly.entity_id
_entity_poly.type
_entity_poly.pdbx_seq_one_letter_code
_entity_poly.pdbx_strand_id
1 'polypeptide(L)'
;MHKERKASSAPDSSVMYVKGVGEFRARKLAKLGIHTIADVMEFFPRAYISRIVNPSLTDMQVGEMVSLTAQISWIDTKKSVKGKKILHVGVNDGLIGLVCAWFSYPQSYLTIFKPGDTIWLSGMLSSFGGELQMTHPSFEILSDDAEEDFWRNRVKLPVYPLTEGISQIT
;
A
#
# COMPACT_ATOMS: atom_id res chain seq x y z
N MET A 1 45.51 3.82 -1.17
CA MET A 1 44.82 4.85 -1.97
C MET A 1 43.46 5.12 -1.36
N HIS A 2 43.36 6.16 -0.53
CA HIS A 2 42.12 6.60 0.09
C HIS A 2 41.22 7.25 -0.97
N LYS A 3 40.02 6.71 -1.18
CA LYS A 3 39.03 7.28 -2.08
C LYS A 3 38.34 8.43 -1.36
N GLU A 4 38.56 9.66 -1.83
CA GLU A 4 37.94 10.88 -1.32
C GLU A 4 36.41 10.72 -1.26
N ARG A 5 35.82 10.92 -0.07
CA ARG A 5 34.38 11.03 0.13
C ARG A 5 33.91 12.34 -0.51
N LYS A 6 33.34 12.28 -1.71
CA LYS A 6 32.71 13.43 -2.38
C LYS A 6 31.69 14.09 -1.45
N ALA A 7 31.73 15.42 -1.38
CA ALA A 7 30.90 16.32 -0.56
C ALA A 7 29.37 16.26 -0.82
N SER A 8 28.86 15.25 -1.53
CA SER A 8 27.45 15.08 -1.91
C SER A 8 26.64 14.24 -0.92
N SER A 9 27.19 13.91 0.25
CA SER A 9 26.54 13.11 1.30
C SER A 9 26.53 13.79 2.67
N ALA A 10 26.80 15.09 2.72
CA ALA A 10 26.76 15.83 3.97
C ALA A 10 25.30 16.02 4.41
N PRO A 11 24.98 15.88 5.70
CA PRO A 11 23.59 16.02 6.20
C PRO A 11 22.98 17.38 5.83
N ASP A 12 23.77 18.46 5.83
CA ASP A 12 23.31 19.80 5.49
C ASP A 12 23.16 20.07 3.99
N SER A 13 23.56 19.11 3.14
CA SER A 13 23.44 19.28 1.69
C SER A 13 21.99 19.20 1.24
N SER A 14 21.67 19.89 0.13
CA SER A 14 20.30 19.93 -0.38
C SER A 14 19.80 18.54 -0.76
N VAL A 15 18.53 18.27 -0.47
CA VAL A 15 17.85 17.01 -0.83
C VAL A 15 17.85 16.71 -2.33
N MET A 16 18.09 17.72 -3.19
CA MET A 16 18.23 17.56 -4.64
C MET A 16 19.41 16.65 -5.03
N TYR A 17 20.45 16.55 -4.20
CA TYR A 17 21.59 15.68 -4.48
C TYR A 17 21.30 14.20 -4.21
N VAL A 18 20.16 13.89 -3.60
CA VAL A 18 19.72 12.50 -3.40
C VAL A 18 19.29 11.91 -4.75
N LYS A 19 19.85 10.75 -5.07
CA LYS A 19 19.53 10.02 -6.31
C LYS A 19 18.02 9.78 -6.40
N GLY A 20 17.40 10.28 -7.47
CA GLY A 20 15.95 10.17 -7.69
C GLY A 20 15.14 11.39 -7.23
N VAL A 21 15.75 12.37 -6.54
CA VAL A 21 15.11 13.64 -6.17
C VAL A 21 15.57 14.74 -7.13
N GLY A 22 14.86 14.89 -8.26
CA GLY A 22 15.06 16.04 -9.15
C GLY A 22 14.45 17.32 -8.56
N GLU A 23 14.70 18.46 -9.22
CA GLU A 23 14.22 19.79 -8.80
C GLU A 23 12.71 19.87 -8.55
N PHE A 24 11.90 19.13 -9.33
CA PHE A 24 10.46 19.04 -9.12
C PHE A 24 10.08 18.33 -7.81
N ARG A 25 10.78 17.23 -7.47
CA ARG A 25 10.55 16.49 -6.22
C ARG A 25 11.09 17.27 -5.03
N ALA A 26 12.24 17.94 -5.18
CA ALA A 26 12.80 18.83 -4.16
C ALA A 26 11.83 19.96 -3.77
N ARG A 27 11.17 20.61 -4.76
CA ARG A 27 10.13 21.62 -4.48
C ARG A 27 8.92 21.08 -3.73
N LYS A 28 8.55 19.81 -3.95
CA LYS A 28 7.45 19.18 -3.20
C LYS A 28 7.88 18.80 -1.79
N LEU A 29 9.09 18.29 -1.60
CA LEU A 29 9.68 18.02 -0.29
C LEU A 29 9.83 19.31 0.54
N ALA A 30 10.17 20.42 -0.10
CA ALA A 30 10.20 21.74 0.55
C ALA A 30 8.83 22.15 1.13
N LYS A 31 7.70 21.70 0.55
CA LYS A 31 6.36 21.93 1.13
C LYS A 31 6.13 21.16 2.44
N LEU A 32 6.88 20.09 2.67
CA LEU A 32 6.91 19.32 3.92
C LEU A 32 7.94 19.87 4.93
N GLY A 33 8.61 20.98 4.61
CA GLY A 33 9.72 21.51 5.40
C GLY A 33 11.04 20.76 5.22
N ILE A 34 11.14 19.89 4.21
CA ILE A 34 12.32 19.07 3.94
C ILE A 34 13.18 19.78 2.88
N HIS A 35 14.34 20.30 3.28
CA HIS A 35 15.26 21.03 2.42
C HIS A 35 16.61 20.32 2.27
N THR A 36 17.05 19.65 3.33
CA THR A 36 18.36 19.01 3.45
C THR A 36 18.26 17.49 3.51
N ILE A 37 19.40 16.81 3.40
CA ILE A 37 19.49 15.37 3.60
C ILE A 37 19.18 15.01 5.08
N ALA A 38 19.56 15.86 6.04
CA ALA A 38 19.25 15.68 7.46
C ALA A 38 17.74 15.68 7.70
N ASP A 39 17.01 16.62 7.08
CA ASP A 39 15.55 16.71 7.23
C ASP A 39 14.85 15.42 6.74
N VAL A 40 15.39 14.77 5.70
CA VAL A 40 14.86 13.49 5.22
C VAL A 40 15.12 12.37 6.24
N MET A 41 16.29 12.36 6.88
CA MET A 41 16.64 11.35 7.88
C MET A 41 15.81 11.49 9.16
N GLU A 42 15.44 12.71 9.52
CA GLU A 42 14.60 13.03 10.69
C GLU A 42 13.09 13.02 10.37
N PHE A 43 12.71 12.83 9.11
CA PHE A 43 11.31 12.72 8.72
C PHE A 43 10.79 11.33 9.09
N PHE A 44 10.22 11.22 10.29
CA PHE A 44 9.65 9.96 10.77
C PHE A 44 8.26 9.70 10.19
N PRO A 45 7.89 8.42 9.99
CA PRO A 45 6.56 8.06 9.53
C PRO A 45 5.51 8.33 10.61
N ARG A 46 4.32 8.73 10.17
CA ARG A 46 3.17 8.99 11.06
C ARG A 46 2.58 7.71 11.63
N ALA A 47 2.59 6.64 10.86
CA ALA A 47 2.07 5.35 11.24
C ALA A 47 2.89 4.22 10.60
N TYR A 48 2.74 3.02 11.13
CA TYR A 48 3.29 1.81 10.52
C TYR A 48 2.14 0.85 10.23
N ILE A 49 2.04 0.39 8.99
CA ILE A 49 1.12 -0.68 8.60
C ILE A 49 1.84 -2.02 8.82
N SER A 50 1.21 -2.93 9.56
CA SER A 50 1.74 -4.28 9.75
C SER A 50 1.42 -5.13 8.52
N ARG A 51 2.42 -5.83 7.98
CA ARG A 51 2.27 -6.91 7.00
C ARG A 51 2.22 -8.29 7.64
N ILE A 52 2.15 -8.39 8.97
CA ILE A 52 1.98 -9.67 9.65
C ILE A 52 0.69 -10.29 9.14
N VAL A 53 0.82 -11.39 8.42
CA VAL A 53 -0.30 -12.16 7.90
C VAL A 53 -0.88 -12.93 9.07
N ASN A 54 -2.13 -12.64 9.43
CA ASN A 54 -2.87 -13.55 10.29
C ASN A 54 -3.30 -14.73 9.41
N PRO A 55 -2.91 -15.97 9.77
CA PRO A 55 -2.90 -17.09 8.82
C PRO A 55 -4.27 -17.71 8.52
N SER A 56 -5.37 -17.19 9.08
CA SER A 56 -6.71 -17.67 8.74
C SER A 56 -7.76 -16.58 8.86
N LEU A 57 -8.65 -16.52 7.85
CA LEU A 57 -9.90 -15.76 7.90
C LEU A 57 -10.83 -16.21 9.04
N THR A 58 -10.63 -17.40 9.59
CA THR A 58 -11.47 -18.00 10.65
C THR A 58 -11.28 -17.33 12.00
N ASP A 59 -10.08 -16.81 12.28
CA ASP A 59 -9.73 -16.23 13.58
C ASP A 59 -9.99 -14.72 13.66
N MET A 60 -10.55 -14.14 12.59
CA MET A 60 -10.70 -12.70 12.48
C MET A 60 -12.00 -12.19 13.12
N GLN A 61 -11.89 -11.15 13.94
CA GLN A 61 -13.04 -10.51 14.55
C GLN A 61 -13.52 -9.31 13.73
N VAL A 62 -14.84 -9.22 13.56
CA VAL A 62 -15.49 -8.07 12.92
C VAL A 62 -15.25 -6.83 13.76
N GLY A 63 -14.84 -5.73 13.11
CA GLY A 63 -14.54 -4.45 13.75
C GLY A 63 -13.05 -4.19 13.97
N GLU A 64 -12.18 -5.18 13.73
CA GLU A 64 -10.74 -5.03 13.89
C GLU A 64 -10.02 -4.73 12.56
N MET A 65 -8.85 -4.12 12.67
CA MET A 65 -7.92 -3.93 11.54
C MET A 65 -7.11 -5.21 11.38
N VAL A 66 -7.26 -5.88 10.24
CA VAL A 66 -6.64 -7.17 9.98
C VAL A 66 -5.89 -7.16 8.65
N SER A 67 -4.84 -7.98 8.57
CA SER A 67 -4.04 -8.17 7.37
C SER A 67 -3.94 -9.66 7.04
N LEU A 68 -4.15 -10.02 5.78
CA LEU A 68 -4.19 -11.41 5.32
C LEU A 68 -3.71 -11.55 3.88
N THR A 69 -3.40 -12.78 3.50
CA THR A 69 -3.12 -13.18 2.13
C THR A 69 -4.19 -14.16 1.69
N ALA A 70 -4.76 -13.95 0.51
CA ALA A 70 -5.78 -14.83 -0.06
C ALA A 70 -5.67 -14.86 -1.59
N GLN A 71 -6.37 -15.80 -2.24
CA GLN A 71 -6.41 -15.87 -3.69
C GLN A 71 -7.66 -15.15 -4.22
N ILE A 72 -7.50 -14.36 -5.29
CA ILE A 72 -8.62 -13.72 -5.97
C ILE A 72 -9.47 -14.80 -6.65
N SER A 73 -10.72 -14.93 -6.22
CA SER A 73 -11.68 -15.89 -6.79
C SER A 73 -12.46 -15.28 -7.96
N TRP A 74 -12.94 -14.06 -7.80
CA TRP A 74 -13.73 -13.38 -8.83
C TRP A 74 -13.64 -11.86 -8.69
N ILE A 75 -13.97 -11.16 -9.77
CA ILE A 75 -14.00 -9.70 -9.83
C ILE A 75 -15.30 -9.30 -10.50
N ASP A 76 -16.01 -8.35 -9.90
CA ASP A 76 -17.25 -7.83 -10.43
C ASP A 76 -17.32 -6.30 -10.27
N THR A 77 -17.99 -5.63 -11.20
CA THR A 77 -18.23 -4.18 -11.12
C THR A 77 -19.73 -3.91 -11.15
N LYS A 78 -20.32 -3.62 -9.99
CA LYS A 78 -21.75 -3.33 -9.88
C LYS A 78 -22.01 -1.83 -9.87
N LYS A 79 -23.14 -1.39 -10.45
CA LYS A 79 -23.62 -0.02 -10.26
C LYS A 79 -24.37 0.07 -8.94
N SER A 80 -23.97 1.02 -8.10
CA SER A 80 -24.72 1.45 -6.92
C SER A 80 -26.07 2.03 -7.33
N VAL A 81 -27.01 2.09 -6.38
CA VAL A 81 -28.31 2.75 -6.50
C VAL A 81 -28.17 4.21 -6.98
N LYS A 82 -27.06 4.88 -6.63
CA LYS A 82 -26.74 6.25 -7.05
C LYS A 82 -25.98 6.34 -8.39
N GLY A 83 -25.91 5.25 -9.16
CA GLY A 83 -25.26 5.19 -10.48
C GLY A 83 -23.73 5.08 -10.49
N LYS A 84 -23.07 5.16 -9.32
CA LYS A 84 -21.61 4.99 -9.20
C LYS A 84 -21.21 3.53 -9.34
N LYS A 85 -20.13 3.23 -10.07
CA LYS A 85 -19.56 1.88 -10.17
C LYS A 85 -18.80 1.54 -8.89
N ILE A 86 -19.05 0.36 -8.34
CA ILE A 86 -18.36 -0.21 -7.20
C ILE A 86 -17.63 -1.45 -7.71
N LEU A 87 -16.33 -1.52 -7.43
CA LEU A 87 -15.53 -2.69 -7.71
C LEU A 87 -15.63 -3.64 -6.52
N HIS A 88 -16.04 -4.87 -6.78
CA HIS A 88 -16.01 -5.97 -5.84
C HIS A 88 -14.95 -6.99 -6.28
N VAL A 89 -14.07 -7.36 -5.36
CA VAL A 89 -13.09 -8.43 -5.54
C VAL A 89 -13.36 -9.46 -4.46
N GLY A 90 -13.81 -10.64 -4.89
CA GLY A 90 -13.97 -11.79 -3.99
C GLY A 90 -12.65 -12.50 -3.84
N VAL A 91 -12.20 -12.68 -2.60
CA VAL A 91 -11.00 -13.45 -2.27
C VAL A 91 -11.37 -14.63 -1.38
N ASN A 92 -10.58 -15.70 -1.47
CA ASN A 92 -10.79 -16.91 -0.69
C ASN A 92 -9.44 -17.48 -0.26
N ASP A 93 -9.39 -18.00 0.96
CA ASP A 93 -8.25 -18.70 1.56
C ASP A 93 -8.48 -20.24 1.62
N GLY A 94 -9.41 -20.73 0.80
CA GLY A 94 -9.82 -22.15 0.73
C GLY A 94 -10.93 -22.55 1.71
N LEU A 95 -11.09 -21.84 2.83
CA LEU A 95 -12.12 -22.13 3.86
C LEU A 95 -13.24 -21.09 3.90
N ILE A 96 -12.91 -19.80 3.82
CA ILE A 96 -13.84 -18.68 4.00
C ILE A 96 -13.62 -17.67 2.89
N GLY A 97 -14.71 -17.12 2.36
CA GLY A 97 -14.69 -16.03 1.40
C GLY A 97 -14.76 -14.65 2.07
N LEU A 98 -14.08 -13.68 1.48
CA LEU A 98 -14.13 -12.27 1.86
C LEU A 98 -14.38 -11.42 0.62
N VAL A 99 -15.25 -10.41 0.73
CA VAL A 99 -15.51 -9.46 -0.36
C VAL A 99 -14.84 -8.13 -0.09
N CYS A 100 -13.93 -7.72 -0.97
CA CYS A 100 -13.32 -6.40 -0.92
C CYS A 100 -14.08 -5.43 -1.84
N ALA A 101 -14.51 -4.29 -1.31
CA ALA A 101 -15.31 -3.30 -2.03
C ALA A 101 -14.61 -1.94 -2.11
N TRP A 102 -14.47 -1.41 -3.34
CA TRP A 102 -14.00 -0.05 -3.58
C TRP A 102 -15.09 0.79 -4.24
N PHE A 103 -15.57 1.81 -3.53
CA PHE A 103 -16.56 2.77 -4.03
C PHE A 103 -15.95 3.87 -4.91
N SER A 104 -14.62 3.99 -4.87
CA SER A 104 -13.80 4.88 -5.68
C SER A 104 -12.47 4.19 -5.93
N TYR A 105 -12.14 3.96 -7.19
CA TYR A 105 -10.93 3.25 -7.60
C TYR A 105 -10.43 3.80 -8.94
N PRO A 106 -9.10 3.79 -9.18
CA PRO A 106 -8.56 4.11 -10.49
C PRO A 106 -8.84 2.98 -11.47
N GLN A 107 -9.02 3.31 -12.76
CA GLN A 107 -9.34 2.35 -13.81
C GLN A 107 -8.31 1.20 -13.91
N SER A 108 -7.06 1.46 -13.50
CA SER A 108 -5.97 0.48 -13.46
C SER A 108 -6.29 -0.74 -12.61
N TYR A 109 -7.13 -0.63 -11.58
CA TYR A 109 -7.48 -1.77 -10.71
C TYR A 109 -8.17 -2.89 -11.50
N LEU A 110 -8.92 -2.56 -12.55
CA LEU A 110 -9.58 -3.56 -13.40
C LEU A 110 -8.60 -4.39 -14.23
N THR A 111 -7.37 -3.92 -14.42
CA THR A 111 -6.31 -4.62 -15.15
C THR A 111 -5.32 -5.29 -14.19
N ILE A 112 -5.15 -4.70 -13.01
CA ILE A 112 -4.26 -5.18 -11.95
C ILE A 112 -4.85 -6.45 -11.33
N PHE A 113 -6.12 -6.43 -10.92
CA PHE A 113 -6.73 -7.62 -10.33
C PHE A 113 -7.06 -8.66 -11.39
N LYS A 114 -6.61 -9.91 -11.16
CA LYS A 114 -6.98 -11.06 -11.98
C LYS A 114 -7.36 -12.24 -11.10
N PRO A 115 -8.42 -13.01 -11.46
CA PRO A 115 -8.73 -14.25 -10.77
C PRO A 115 -7.54 -15.21 -10.86
N GLY A 116 -7.23 -15.85 -9.74
CA GLY A 116 -6.07 -16.75 -9.59
C GLY A 116 -4.84 -16.09 -8.96
N ASP A 117 -4.73 -14.76 -8.98
CA ASP A 117 -3.60 -14.07 -8.35
C ASP A 117 -3.70 -14.12 -6.83
N THR A 118 -2.54 -14.24 -6.17
CA THR A 118 -2.43 -14.13 -4.72
C THR A 118 -2.35 -12.65 -4.34
N ILE A 119 -3.15 -12.22 -3.38
CA ILE A 119 -3.25 -10.83 -2.95
C ILE A 119 -3.10 -10.73 -1.45
N TRP A 120 -2.23 -9.82 -1.01
CA TRP A 120 -2.20 -9.35 0.37
C TRP A 120 -3.20 -8.20 0.53
N LEU A 121 -3.98 -8.24 1.60
CA LEU A 121 -5.02 -7.30 1.93
C LEU A 121 -4.85 -6.81 3.36
N SER A 122 -5.10 -5.53 3.60
CA SER A 122 -5.15 -4.96 4.93
C SER A 122 -6.26 -3.92 5.04
N GLY A 123 -7.12 -4.08 6.01
CA GLY A 123 -8.27 -3.20 6.18
C GLY A 123 -9.08 -3.53 7.43
N MET A 124 -10.11 -2.71 7.67
CA MET A 124 -11.09 -2.98 8.71
C MET A 124 -12.03 -4.07 8.24
N LEU A 125 -12.11 -5.16 9.00
CA LEU A 125 -13.05 -6.24 8.73
C LEU A 125 -14.45 -5.82 9.17
N SER A 126 -15.42 -5.96 8.27
CA SER A 126 -16.83 -5.73 8.57
C SER A 126 -17.66 -6.93 8.11
N SER A 127 -18.88 -7.07 8.61
CA SER A 127 -19.82 -8.07 8.11
C SER A 127 -21.08 -7.39 7.58
N PHE A 128 -21.54 -7.82 6.41
CA PHE A 128 -22.77 -7.33 5.81
C PHE A 128 -23.56 -8.52 5.25
N GLY A 129 -24.80 -8.68 5.70
CA GLY A 129 -25.66 -9.78 5.23
C GLY A 129 -25.15 -11.20 5.55
N GLY A 130 -24.25 -11.35 6.52
CA GLY A 130 -23.62 -12.62 6.88
C GLY A 130 -22.32 -12.93 6.12
N GLU A 131 -21.96 -12.10 5.14
CA GLU A 131 -20.66 -12.19 4.44
C GLU A 131 -19.64 -11.26 5.08
N LEU A 132 -18.38 -11.68 5.12
CA LEU A 132 -17.28 -10.82 5.51
C LEU A 132 -16.95 -9.87 4.36
N GLN A 133 -16.73 -8.60 4.70
CA GLN A 133 -16.34 -7.59 3.72
C GLN A 133 -15.27 -6.63 4.26
N MET A 134 -14.44 -6.11 3.36
CA MET A 134 -13.55 -4.98 3.62
C MET A 134 -13.87 -3.82 2.69
N THR A 135 -14.05 -2.63 3.25
CA THR A 135 -14.27 -1.41 2.48
C THR A 135 -12.94 -0.68 2.28
N HIS A 136 -12.58 -0.40 1.02
CA HIS A 136 -11.33 0.26 0.65
C HIS A 136 -10.07 -0.32 1.31
N PRO A 137 -9.87 -1.65 1.31
CA PRO A 137 -8.64 -2.20 1.87
C PRO A 137 -7.43 -1.76 1.05
N SER A 138 -6.30 -1.59 1.74
CA SER A 138 -4.99 -1.55 1.11
C SER A 138 -4.67 -2.94 0.59
N PHE A 139 -4.05 -3.01 -0.59
CA PHE A 139 -3.71 -4.30 -1.18
C PHE A 139 -2.37 -4.28 -1.89
N GLU A 140 -1.84 -5.47 -2.09
CA GLU A 140 -0.66 -5.72 -2.89
C GLU A 140 -0.79 -7.09 -3.58
N ILE A 141 -0.50 -7.17 -4.87
CA ILE A 141 -0.51 -8.46 -5.60
C ILE A 141 0.82 -9.15 -5.38
N LEU A 142 0.78 -10.34 -4.79
CA LEU A 142 1.93 -11.20 -4.59
C LEU A 142 2.13 -12.03 -5.86
N SER A 143 3.06 -11.59 -6.69
CA SER A 143 3.53 -12.32 -7.88
C SER A 143 4.80 -13.11 -7.53
N ASP A 144 4.88 -14.38 -7.95
CA ASP A 144 6.05 -15.24 -7.72
C ASP A 144 7.35 -14.70 -8.37
N ASP A 145 7.26 -13.83 -9.37
CA ASP A 145 8.42 -13.29 -10.09
C ASP A 145 9.20 -12.18 -9.36
N ALA A 146 8.87 -11.85 -8.11
CA ALA A 146 9.38 -10.68 -7.39
C ALA A 146 10.32 -11.03 -6.23
N GLU A 147 11.31 -11.89 -6.49
CA GLU A 147 12.32 -12.29 -5.49
C GLU A 147 13.21 -11.12 -4.97
N GLU A 148 13.14 -9.91 -5.55
CA GLU A 148 14.09 -8.82 -5.26
C GLU A 148 13.48 -7.47 -4.81
N ASP A 149 12.22 -7.41 -4.38
CA ASP A 149 11.69 -6.13 -3.87
C ASP A 149 11.97 -5.95 -2.36
N PHE A 150 12.96 -5.11 -2.04
CA PHE A 150 13.30 -4.70 -0.66
C PHE A 150 12.09 -4.20 0.16
N TRP A 151 11.08 -3.64 -0.52
CA TRP A 151 9.83 -3.18 0.09
C TRP A 151 8.87 -4.33 0.41
N ARG A 152 8.94 -5.45 -0.33
CA ARG A 152 8.06 -6.62 -0.19
C ARG A 152 8.30 -7.41 1.08
N ASN A 153 9.55 -7.53 1.49
CA ASN A 153 9.98 -8.41 2.59
C ASN A 153 9.89 -7.77 3.98
N ARG A 154 9.36 -6.54 4.11
CA ARG A 154 9.25 -5.87 5.42
C ARG A 154 7.97 -6.22 6.15
N VAL A 155 8.09 -6.67 7.39
CA VAL A 155 6.96 -6.95 8.28
C VAL A 155 6.14 -5.70 8.64
N LYS A 156 6.72 -4.50 8.54
CA LYS A 156 6.02 -3.23 8.78
C LYS A 156 6.38 -2.19 7.73
N LEU A 157 5.38 -1.55 7.13
CA LEU A 157 5.55 -0.45 6.18
C LEU A 157 5.35 0.90 6.85
N PRO A 158 6.28 1.85 6.68
CA PRO A 158 6.09 3.22 7.13
C PRO A 158 5.05 3.96 6.28
N VAL A 159 4.16 4.71 6.93
CA VAL A 159 3.20 5.61 6.27
C VAL A 159 3.64 7.05 6.54
N TYR A 160 3.97 7.76 5.47
CA TYR A 160 4.34 9.17 5.51
C TYR A 160 3.15 10.08 5.13
N PRO A 161 3.06 11.30 5.67
CA PRO A 161 2.01 12.23 5.29
C PRO A 161 2.15 12.58 3.80
N LEU A 162 1.11 12.29 3.02
CA LEU A 162 1.12 12.55 1.58
C LEU A 162 0.94 14.06 1.30
N THR A 163 1.82 14.62 0.48
CA THR A 163 1.59 15.91 -0.21
C THR A 163 1.07 15.71 -1.61
N GLU A 164 0.31 16.68 -2.13
CA GLU A 164 -0.20 16.70 -3.50
C GLU A 164 0.87 16.29 -4.54
N GLY A 165 0.66 15.11 -5.12
CA GLY A 165 1.50 14.55 -6.17
C GLY A 165 2.81 13.90 -5.70
N ILE A 166 2.95 13.55 -4.42
CA ILE A 166 3.86 12.48 -3.98
C ILE A 166 2.96 11.32 -3.54
N SER A 167 2.88 10.28 -4.37
CA SER A 167 2.19 9.04 -4.00
C SER A 167 3.16 8.15 -3.23
N GLN A 168 2.70 7.58 -2.12
CA GLN A 168 3.37 6.43 -1.53
C GLN A 168 3.30 5.30 -2.56
N ILE A 169 4.47 4.86 -3.04
CA ILE A 169 4.56 3.62 -3.81
C ILE A 169 4.41 2.53 -2.76
N THR A 170 3.27 1.86 -2.76
CA THR A 170 3.01 0.68 -1.95
C THR A 170 3.29 -0.54 -2.82
#